data_AF-A0A916WLF6-F1
#
_entry.id   AF-A0A916WLF6-F1
#
_cell.length_a   1.000
_cell.length_b   1.000
_cell.length_c   1.000
_cell.angle_alpha   90.00
_cell.angle_beta   90.00
_cell.angle_gamma   90.00
#
_symmetry.space_group_name_H-M   'P 1'
#
loop_
_entity.id
_entity.type
_entity.pdbx_description
1 polymer ?
#
loop_
_entity_poly.entity_id
_entity_poly.type
_entity_poly.pdbx_seq_one_letter_code
_entity_poly.pdbx_strand_id
1 'polypeptide(L)'
;MAERRDRHVRLITKNGFDWTDRFPAVASEVAAFNCTSCVIDGEIVSSDERGVPSFAQLRSRKHPVQLYAFDLVELNGVDLRNEPIETRKELLRHLLNPHSTLVLYSERERKEQWNKSRSAQR
;
A
#
# COMPACT_ATOMS: atom_id res chain seq x y z
N MET A 1 0.73 1.08 -5.85
CA MET A 1 0.84 2.52 -5.54
C MET A 1 -0.53 3.04 -5.14
N ALA A 2 -0.58 3.83 -4.07
CA ALA A 2 -1.76 4.59 -3.67
C ALA A 2 -1.48 6.07 -3.90
N GLU A 3 -2.32 6.72 -4.68
CA GLU A 3 -2.23 8.15 -4.96
C GLU A 3 -3.43 8.84 -4.32
N ARG A 4 -3.17 9.98 -3.67
CA ARG A 4 -4.21 10.82 -3.11
C ARG A 4 -4.02 12.26 -3.55
N ARG A 5 -5.13 12.87 -3.99
CA ARG A 5 -5.28 14.31 -4.22
C ARG A 5 -6.56 14.76 -3.52
N ASP A 6 -6.43 15.61 -2.51
CA ASP A 6 -7.53 16.05 -1.64
C ASP A 6 -8.30 14.87 -1.02
N ARG A 7 -9.50 14.57 -1.53
CA ARG A 7 -10.34 13.44 -1.09
C ARG A 7 -10.42 12.33 -2.14
N HIS A 8 -9.83 12.54 -3.32
CA HIS A 8 -9.80 11.55 -4.38
C HIS A 8 -8.58 10.63 -4.21
N VAL A 9 -8.83 9.33 -4.21
CA VAL A 9 -7.80 8.30 -4.05
C VAL A 9 -7.84 7.37 -5.24
N ARG A 10 -6.66 7.00 -5.73
CA ARG A 10 -6.47 5.96 -6.74
C ARG A 10 -5.54 4.87 -6.24
N LEU A 11 -5.98 3.62 -6.35
CA LEU A 11 -5.16 2.44 -6.07
C LEU A 11 -4.67 1.83 -7.38
N ILE A 12 -3.46 2.21 -7.79
CA ILE A 12 -2.90 1.84 -9.09
C ILE A 12 -1.98 0.61 -8.94
N THR A 13 -2.27 -0.42 -9.71
CA THR A 13 -1.42 -1.61 -9.83
C THR A 13 -0.15 -1.31 -10.62
N LYS A 14 0.86 -2.19 -10.52
CA LYS A 14 2.09 -2.09 -11.33
C LYS A 14 1.84 -1.98 -12.85
N ASN A 15 0.75 -2.57 -13.33
CA ASN A 15 0.39 -2.57 -14.75
C ASN A 15 -0.54 -1.40 -15.14
N GLY A 16 -0.76 -0.44 -14.24
CA GLY A 16 -1.54 0.77 -14.52
C GLY A 16 -3.06 0.64 -14.34
N PHE A 17 -3.56 -0.53 -13.92
CA PHE A 17 -4.99 -0.68 -13.63
C PHE A 17 -5.37 0.04 -12.33
N ASP A 18 -6.49 0.77 -12.38
CA ASP A 18 -7.12 1.37 -11.22
C ASP A 18 -8.03 0.35 -10.51
N TRP A 19 -7.70 0.06 -9.26
CA TRP A 19 -8.39 -0.90 -8.38
C TRP A 19 -9.10 -0.22 -7.22
N THR A 20 -9.36 1.08 -7.31
CA THR A 20 -10.05 1.86 -6.26
C THR A 20 -11.41 1.28 -5.93
N ASP A 21 -12.25 1.02 -6.94
CA ASP A 21 -13.58 0.42 -6.77
C ASP A 21 -13.53 -1.02 -6.26
N ARG A 22 -12.37 -1.68 -6.40
CA ARG A 22 -12.17 -3.04 -5.90
C ARG A 22 -11.94 -3.04 -4.40
N PHE A 23 -11.27 -2.02 -3.87
CA PHE A 23 -10.85 -1.93 -2.47
C PHE A 23 -11.22 -0.59 -1.82
N PRO A 24 -12.53 -0.30 -1.71
CA PRO A 24 -13.00 1.01 -1.23
C PRO A 24 -12.62 1.28 0.24
N ALA A 25 -12.46 0.25 1.07
CA ALA A 25 -12.03 0.41 2.47
C ALA A 25 -10.61 0.97 2.57
N VAL A 26 -9.67 0.40 1.80
CA VAL A 26 -8.28 0.90 1.72
C VAL A 26 -8.26 2.32 1.17
N ALA A 27 -9.01 2.58 0.09
CA ALA A 27 -9.08 3.91 -0.50
C ALA A 27 -9.63 4.96 0.48
N SER A 28 -10.68 4.61 1.23
CA SER A 28 -11.28 5.49 2.24
C SER A 28 -10.33 5.81 3.38
N GLU A 29 -9.53 4.84 3.81
CA GLU A 29 -8.54 5.07 4.86
C GLU A 29 -7.41 6.00 4.38
N VAL A 30 -6.88 5.76 3.16
CA VAL A 30 -5.87 6.65 2.57
C VAL A 30 -6.43 8.08 2.42
N ALA A 31 -7.70 8.23 2.05
CA ALA A 31 -8.37 9.54 1.95
C ALA A 31 -8.46 10.29 3.29
N ALA A 32 -8.34 9.59 4.41
CA ALA A 32 -8.40 10.14 5.76
C ALA A 32 -7.03 10.53 6.33
N PHE A 33 -5.93 10.31 5.60
CA PHE A 33 -4.59 10.71 6.06
C PHE A 33 -4.48 12.22 6.26
N ASN A 34 -3.69 12.61 7.26
CA ASN A 34 -3.47 14.01 7.62
C ASN A 34 -2.47 14.69 6.66
N CYS A 35 -2.85 14.81 5.39
CA CYS A 35 -2.13 15.53 4.33
C CYS A 35 -3.13 16.06 3.29
N THR A 36 -2.67 16.88 2.35
CA THR A 36 -3.47 17.37 1.20
C THR A 36 -3.32 16.45 -0.01
N SER A 37 -2.11 15.94 -0.22
CA SER A 37 -1.80 14.92 -1.21
C SER A 37 -0.68 14.00 -0.77
N CYS A 38 -0.67 12.80 -1.31
CA CYS A 38 0.47 11.90 -1.18
C CYS A 38 0.51 10.87 -2.31
N VAL A 39 1.70 10.35 -2.57
CA VAL A 39 1.90 9.16 -3.40
C VAL A 39 2.70 8.16 -2.59
N ILE A 40 2.10 7.01 -2.32
CA ILE A 40 2.68 5.94 -1.50
C ILE A 40 2.96 4.75 -2.41
N ASP A 41 4.19 4.25 -2.38
CA ASP A 41 4.50 2.96 -2.96
C ASP A 41 4.25 1.85 -1.93
N GLY A 42 3.62 0.78 -2.41
CA GLY A 42 3.04 -0.23 -1.56
C GLY A 42 2.40 -1.38 -2.33
N GLU A 43 2.20 -2.49 -1.63
CA GLU A 43 1.63 -3.71 -2.17
C GLU A 43 0.29 -4.03 -1.50
N ILE A 44 -0.75 -4.23 -2.31
CA ILE A 44 -2.03 -4.73 -1.80
C ILE A 44 -1.95 -6.24 -1.72
N VAL A 45 -2.21 -6.76 -0.53
CA VAL A 45 -2.20 -8.18 -0.22
C VAL A 45 -3.58 -8.59 0.24
N SER A 46 -4.08 -9.71 -0.27
CA SER A 46 -5.25 -10.39 0.28
C SER A 46 -4.75 -11.44 1.25
N SER A 47 -5.25 -11.42 2.49
CA SER A 47 -4.97 -12.44 3.47
C SER A 47 -6.11 -13.45 3.49
N ASP A 48 -5.81 -14.74 3.50
CA ASP A 48 -6.83 -15.78 3.69
C ASP A 48 -7.36 -15.80 5.14
N GLU A 49 -8.29 -16.71 5.45
CA GLU A 49 -8.87 -16.87 6.81
C GLU A 49 -7.82 -17.17 7.89
N ARG A 50 -6.60 -17.59 7.50
CA ARG A 50 -5.48 -17.88 8.39
C ARG A 50 -4.48 -16.73 8.47
N GLY A 51 -4.79 -15.59 7.83
CA GLY A 51 -3.92 -14.42 7.77
C GLY A 51 -2.75 -14.58 6.80
N VAL A 52 -2.78 -15.59 5.91
CA VAL A 52 -1.67 -15.85 4.99
C VAL A 52 -1.86 -15.04 3.71
N PRO A 53 -0.86 -14.22 3.30
CA PRO A 53 -0.84 -13.52 2.03
C PRO A 53 -1.05 -14.47 0.83
N SER A 54 -2.09 -14.24 0.03
CA SER A 54 -2.37 -15.03 -1.17
C SER A 54 -2.78 -14.16 -2.36
N PHE A 55 -1.90 -14.07 -3.37
CA PHE A 55 -2.19 -13.35 -4.61
C PHE A 55 -3.33 -13.99 -5.42
N ALA A 56 -3.53 -15.31 -5.30
CA ALA A 56 -4.64 -15.99 -5.94
C ALA A 56 -6.00 -15.47 -5.44
N GLN A 57 -6.05 -15.04 -4.17
CA GLN A 57 -7.28 -14.54 -3.53
C GLN A 57 -7.58 -13.06 -3.84
N LEU A 58 -6.59 -12.24 -4.25
CA LEU A 58 -6.84 -10.86 -4.73
C LEU A 58 -7.87 -10.79 -5.87
N ARG A 59 -7.97 -11.87 -6.66
CA ARG A 59 -8.93 -11.95 -7.76
C ARG A 59 -10.36 -12.23 -7.30
N SER A 60 -10.57 -12.90 -6.16
CA SER A 60 -11.89 -13.36 -5.72
C SER A 60 -12.73 -12.27 -5.05
N ARG A 61 -12.12 -11.17 -4.57
CA ARG A 61 -12.76 -10.09 -3.78
C ARG A 61 -13.43 -10.56 -2.47
N LYS A 62 -13.27 -11.84 -2.10
CA LYS A 62 -13.97 -12.45 -0.95
C LYS A 62 -13.28 -12.23 0.39
N HIS A 63 -12.04 -11.77 0.38
CA HIS A 63 -11.21 -11.71 1.56
C HIS A 63 -10.77 -10.26 1.84
N PRO A 64 -10.57 -9.91 3.12
CA PRO A 64 -10.03 -8.62 3.49
C PRO A 64 -8.65 -8.41 2.87
N VAL A 65 -8.39 -7.18 2.46
CA VAL A 65 -7.10 -6.77 1.90
C VAL A 65 -6.43 -5.74 2.79
N GLN A 66 -5.10 -5.79 2.79
CA GLN A 66 -4.25 -4.77 3.39
C GLN A 66 -3.35 -4.15 2.32
N LEU A 67 -3.07 -2.86 2.44
CA LEU A 67 -2.00 -2.16 1.74
C LEU A 67 -0.76 -2.15 2.65
N TYR A 68 0.29 -2.84 2.24
CA TYR A 68 1.61 -2.75 2.85
C TYR A 68 2.41 -1.64 2.17
N ALA A 69 2.50 -0.49 2.82
CA ALA A 69 3.21 0.69 2.35
C ALA A 69 4.69 0.62 2.78
N PHE A 70 5.61 0.90 1.85
CA PHE A 70 7.06 0.79 2.10
C PHE A 70 7.88 2.00 1.63
N ASP A 71 7.31 2.90 0.82
CA ASP A 71 7.97 4.15 0.41
C ASP A 71 6.95 5.29 0.23
N LEU A 72 7.39 6.53 0.45
CA LEU A 72 6.63 7.75 0.25
C LEU A 72 7.29 8.58 -0.85
N VAL A 73 6.62 8.67 -2.00
CA VAL A 73 7.13 9.32 -3.21
C VAL A 73 6.85 10.82 -3.21
N GLU A 74 5.71 11.22 -2.66
CA GLU A 74 5.31 12.62 -2.58
C GLU A 74 4.43 12.86 -1.34
N LEU A 75 4.57 14.05 -0.75
CA LEU A 75 3.74 14.53 0.35
C LEU A 75 3.42 16.02 0.17
N ASN A 76 2.14 16.38 0.23
CA ASN A 76 1.67 17.77 0.14
C ASN A 76 2.20 18.53 -1.09
N GLY A 77 2.33 17.85 -2.22
CA GLY A 77 2.82 18.43 -3.48
C GLY A 77 4.35 18.46 -3.60
N VAL A 78 5.09 18.03 -2.56
CA VAL A 78 6.55 17.95 -2.59
C VAL A 78 6.98 16.56 -3.06
N ASP A 79 7.71 16.52 -4.18
CA ASP A 79 8.35 15.30 -4.68
C ASP A 79 9.54 14.92 -3.81
N LEU A 80 9.46 13.75 -3.18
CA LEU A 80 10.46 13.26 -2.23
C LEU A 80 11.50 12.35 -2.90
N ARG A 81 11.42 12.05 -4.21
CA ARG A 81 12.31 11.07 -4.86
C ARG A 81 13.80 11.41 -4.79
N ASN A 82 14.13 12.68 -4.59
CA ASN A 82 15.51 13.15 -4.42
C ASN A 82 15.99 13.09 -2.95
N GLU A 83 15.09 12.84 -2.00
CA GLU A 83 15.43 12.69 -0.58
C GLU A 83 15.96 11.27 -0.29
N PRO A 84 16.82 11.12 0.75
CA PRO A 84 17.27 9.82 1.21
C PRO A 84 16.11 8.88 1.54
N ILE A 85 16.24 7.59 1.21
CA ILE A 85 15.20 6.58 1.45
C ILE A 85 14.79 6.52 2.92
N GLU A 86 15.72 6.71 3.84
CA GLU A 86 15.49 6.75 5.28
C GLU A 86 14.56 7.90 5.67
N THR A 87 14.74 9.07 5.04
CA THR A 87 13.88 10.24 5.26
C THR A 87 12.47 9.97 4.76
N ARG A 88 12.33 9.34 3.58
CA ARG A 88 11.02 9.00 3.01
C ARG A 88 10.28 7.97 3.86
N LYS A 89 10.98 6.95 4.36
CA LYS A 89 10.42 5.95 5.28
C LYS A 89 9.99 6.56 6.60
N GLU A 90 10.77 7.49 7.16
CA GLU A 90 10.39 8.16 8.40
C GLU A 90 9.15 9.04 8.22
N LEU A 91 9.07 9.79 7.11
CA LEU A 91 7.88 10.56 6.76
C LEU A 91 6.66 9.66 6.53
N LEU A 92 6.85 8.50 5.89
CA LEU A 92 5.80 7.50 5.73
C LEU A 92 5.29 7.03 7.09
N ARG A 93 6.17 6.68 8.02
CA ARG A 93 5.79 6.23 9.38
C ARG A 93 4.97 7.27 10.13
N HIS A 94 5.33 8.55 10.00
CA HIS A 94 4.57 9.65 10.60
C HIS A 94 3.21 9.88 9.94
N LEU A 95 3.10 9.62 8.64
CA LEU A 95 1.85 9.79 7.89
C LEU A 95 0.84 8.69 8.21
N LEU A 96 1.31 7.45 8.39
CA LEU A 96 0.44 6.30 8.63
C LEU A 96 -0.13 6.29 10.05
N ASN A 97 -1.36 5.80 10.18
CA ASN A 97 -1.95 5.54 11.49
C ASN A 97 -1.36 4.24 12.07
N PRO A 98 -0.64 4.27 13.21
CA PRO A 98 -0.03 3.08 13.80
C PRO A 98 -1.05 2.03 14.28
N HIS A 99 -2.33 2.41 14.41
CA HIS A 99 -3.42 1.51 14.80
C HIS A 99 -4.24 0.99 13.62
N SER A 100 -3.84 1.32 12.38
CA SER A 100 -4.52 0.82 11.19
C SER A 100 -4.40 -0.71 11.06
N THR A 101 -5.46 -1.33 10.56
CA THR A 101 -5.47 -2.73 10.12
C THR A 101 -5.56 -2.88 8.59
N LEU A 102 -5.75 -1.78 7.85
CA LEU A 102 -5.89 -1.79 6.38
C LEU A 102 -4.65 -1.21 5.67
N VAL A 103 -3.97 -0.22 6.24
CA VAL A 103 -2.74 0.35 5.69
C VAL A 103 -1.62 0.21 6.70
N LEU A 104 -0.69 -0.69 6.40
CA LEU A 104 0.37 -1.12 7.29
C LEU A 104 1.72 -0.66 6.75
N TYR A 105 2.58 -0.17 7.63
CA TYR A 105 3.98 0.08 7.28
C TYR A 105 4.72 -1.25 7.10
N SER A 106 5.59 -1.33 6.09
CA SER A 106 6.46 -2.47 5.82
C SER A 106 7.90 -2.01 5.61
N GLU A 107 8.82 -2.57 6.40
CA GLU A 107 10.27 -2.35 6.23
C GLU A 107 10.82 -2.96 4.92
N ARG A 108 10.05 -3.83 4.26
CA ARG A 108 10.54 -4.64 3.14
C ARG A 108 10.43 -3.91 1.80
N GLU A 109 11.57 -3.78 1.12
CA GLU A 109 11.60 -3.43 -0.30
C GLU A 109 11.40 -4.67 -1.16
N ARG A 110 10.22 -4.81 -1.79
CA ARG A 110 9.80 -5.57 -3.01
C ARG A 110 10.41 -6.96 -3.37
N LYS A 111 11.61 -7.37 -2.96
CA LYS A 111 12.34 -8.54 -3.50
C LYS A 111 12.07 -9.87 -2.78
N GLU A 112 11.67 -9.88 -1.51
CA GLU A 112 11.63 -11.14 -0.73
C GLU A 112 10.33 -11.94 -0.86
N GLN A 113 9.18 -11.30 -1.10
CA GLN A 113 7.90 -12.01 -1.23
C GLN A 113 7.85 -12.90 -2.48
N TRP A 114 8.49 -12.47 -3.58
CA TRP A 114 8.61 -13.25 -4.82
C TRP A 114 9.23 -14.64 -4.59
N ASN A 115 10.24 -14.74 -3.72
CA ASN A 115 10.93 -16.00 -3.46
C ASN A 115 10.14 -16.91 -2.52
N LYS A 116 9.43 -16.37 -1.51
CA LYS A 116 8.63 -17.20 -0.59
C LYS A 116 7.37 -17.78 -1.22
N SER A 117 6.70 -17.03 -2.10
CA SER A 117 5.50 -17.53 -2.79
C SER A 117 5.80 -18.64 -3.81
N ARG A 118 7.03 -18.74 -4.35
CA ARG A 118 7.47 -19.89 -5.17
C ARG A 118 7.89 -21.10 -4.32
N SER A 119 8.44 -20.89 -3.14
CA SER A 119 8.92 -21.98 -2.27
C SER A 119 7.80 -22.71 -1.53
N ALA A 120 6.61 -22.11 -1.39
CA ALA A 120 5.43 -22.76 -0.81
C ALA A 120 4.62 -23.60 -1.83
N GLN A 121 5.07 -23.68 -3.08
CA GLN A 121 4.52 -24.53 -4.15
C GLN A 121 5.51 -25.63 -4.58
N ARG A 122 6.42 -26.03 -3.70
CA ARG A 122 7.29 -27.19 -3.88
C ARG A 122 7.15 -28.18 -2.73
#